data_AF-A0A8J3YWH4-F1
#
_entry.id   AF-A0A8J3YWH4-F1
#
_cell.length_a   1.000
_cell.length_b   1.000
_cell.length_c   1.000
_cell.angle_alpha   90.00
_cell.angle_beta   90.00
_cell.angle_gamma   90.00
#
_symmetry.space_group_name_H-M   'P 1'
#
loop_
_entity.id
_entity.type
_entity.pdbx_description
1 polymer ?
#
loop_
_entity_poly.entity_id
_entity_poly.type
_entity_poly.pdbx_seq_one_letter_code
_entity_poly.pdbx_strand_id
1 'polypeptide(L)'
;MIGQPGRVTEPEQAGRRAMEKLEHVHGHQERTRLPAVGPFSVLMVCMGNICRSPMAERLLVLAAKEHVGDKVADLLLVHGAGTGGWHVGAQMDPGAARQVRSRGGDADAFAARQLTTAHIEYSDLILTATGEQTKFVHGMRADAADRTFVLGELGRLLPSVDESALPPFAPDPDAVYARGVALVEAAAAVRGHRPPRPADDLDDPWGRADRYFGRIADEIEKTVQPLARVLLS
;
A
#
# COMPACT_ATOMS: atom_id res chain seq x y z
N MET A 1 1.47 8.86 -39.19
CA MET A 1 0.19 8.36 -38.65
C MET A 1 0.24 8.52 -37.15
N ILE A 2 -0.55 9.45 -36.63
CA ILE A 2 -0.49 9.93 -35.25
C ILE A 2 -1.34 8.95 -34.43
N GLY A 3 -0.71 8.19 -33.53
CA GLY A 3 -1.39 7.21 -32.68
C GLY A 3 -2.27 7.91 -31.64
N GLN A 4 -3.52 7.48 -31.52
CA GLN A 4 -4.45 7.98 -30.51
C GLN A 4 -3.94 7.63 -29.08
N PRO A 5 -4.14 8.50 -28.08
CA PRO A 5 -3.86 8.15 -26.69
C PRO A 5 -4.84 7.07 -26.21
N GLY A 6 -4.30 6.07 -25.53
CA GLY A 6 -5.05 4.92 -25.00
C GLY A 6 -6.18 5.36 -24.07
N ARG A 7 -7.36 4.77 -24.27
CA ARG A 7 -8.53 5.00 -23.40
C ARG A 7 -8.23 4.42 -22.02
N VAL A 8 -8.32 5.28 -21.01
CA VAL A 8 -8.36 4.90 -19.59
C VAL A 8 -9.60 4.03 -19.35
N THR A 9 -9.44 2.91 -18.64
CA THR A 9 -10.53 1.95 -18.40
C THR A 9 -11.58 2.52 -17.44
N GLU A 10 -12.85 2.08 -17.56
CA GLU A 10 -13.96 2.58 -16.71
C GLU A 10 -13.73 2.46 -15.19
N PRO A 11 -13.08 1.40 -14.66
CA PRO A 11 -12.77 1.30 -13.23
C PRO A 11 -11.77 2.36 -12.74
N GLU A 12 -10.74 2.65 -13.55
CA GLU A 12 -9.75 3.71 -13.25
C GLU A 12 -10.37 5.11 -13.31
N GLN A 13 -11.35 5.32 -14.19
CA GLN A 13 -12.12 6.56 -14.24
C GLN A 13 -13.06 6.69 -13.03
N ALA A 14 -13.66 5.59 -12.56
CA ALA A 14 -14.49 5.58 -11.36
C ALA A 14 -13.67 5.93 -10.10
N GLY A 15 -12.48 5.34 -9.96
CA GLY A 15 -11.55 5.64 -8.87
C GLY A 15 -11.07 7.11 -8.88
N ARG A 16 -10.75 7.67 -10.05
CA ARG A 16 -10.38 9.09 -10.19
C ARG A 16 -11.54 10.04 -9.90
N ARG A 17 -12.75 9.74 -10.37
CA ARG A 17 -13.95 10.57 -10.13
C ARG A 17 -14.39 10.55 -8.67
N ALA A 18 -14.16 9.45 -7.96
CA ALA A 18 -14.36 9.39 -6.52
C ALA A 18 -13.39 10.34 -5.79
N MET A 19 -12.11 10.34 -6.19
CA MET A 19 -11.07 11.21 -5.63
C MET A 19 -11.34 12.71 -5.89
N GLU A 20 -11.71 13.12 -7.12
CA GLU A 20 -11.99 14.53 -7.46
C GLU A 20 -13.22 15.11 -6.73
N LYS A 21 -14.24 14.30 -6.44
CA LYS A 21 -15.44 14.77 -5.72
C LYS A 21 -15.19 15.00 -4.23
N LEU A 22 -14.15 14.41 -3.65
CA LEU A 22 -13.86 14.46 -2.22
C LEU A 22 -12.96 15.63 -1.81
N GLU A 23 -12.28 16.28 -2.75
CA GLU A 23 -11.46 17.47 -2.50
C GLU A 23 -12.29 18.71 -2.08
N HIS A 24 -13.62 18.65 -2.16
CA HIS A 24 -14.53 19.80 -1.98
C HIS A 24 -15.27 19.89 -0.64
N VAL A 25 -15.08 18.98 0.32
CA VAL A 25 -15.89 19.00 1.57
C VAL A 25 -15.00 19.00 2.82
N HIS A 26 -14.78 20.19 3.39
CA HIS A 26 -14.19 20.36 4.72
C HIS A 26 -15.25 20.78 5.74
N GLY A 27 -15.34 20.05 6.85
CA GLY A 27 -16.10 20.43 8.04
C GLY A 27 -15.76 19.52 9.23
N HIS A 28 -15.28 20.10 10.32
CA HIS A 28 -14.97 19.43 11.58
C HIS A 28 -16.19 18.72 12.19
N GLN A 29 -16.18 17.40 12.23
CA GLN A 29 -17.03 16.57 13.10
C GLN A 29 -16.22 15.33 13.52
N GLU A 30 -16.11 15.08 14.83
CA GLU A 30 -15.86 13.71 15.33
C GLU A 30 -16.94 12.80 14.78
N ARG A 31 -16.59 11.73 14.05
CA ARG A 31 -17.42 10.53 13.84
C ARG A 31 -16.72 9.53 12.92
N THR A 32 -16.61 8.31 13.43
CA THR A 32 -16.69 6.99 12.78
C THR A 32 -16.30 6.91 11.31
N ARG A 33 -15.29 6.08 10.99
CA ARG A 33 -14.94 5.66 9.62
C ARG A 33 -16.22 5.47 8.80
N LEU A 34 -16.36 6.23 7.70
CA LEU A 34 -17.37 5.93 6.69
C LEU A 34 -17.13 4.46 6.27
N PRO A 35 -18.16 3.59 6.24
CA PRO A 35 -17.97 2.25 5.72
C PRO A 35 -17.51 2.40 4.26
N ALA A 36 -16.32 1.92 3.95
CA ALA A 36 -15.84 1.94 2.58
C ALA A 36 -16.70 0.98 1.77
N VAL A 37 -17.57 1.54 0.91
CA VAL A 37 -18.20 0.79 -0.18
C VAL A 37 -17.12 0.69 -1.26
N GLY A 38 -16.28 -0.35 -1.22
CA GLY A 38 -15.18 -0.48 -2.16
C GLY A 38 -14.10 -1.51 -1.77
N PRO A 39 -13.08 -1.67 -2.63
CA PRO A 39 -11.96 -2.58 -2.36
C PRO A 39 -11.21 -2.20 -1.08
N PHE A 40 -10.59 -3.19 -0.42
CA PHE A 40 -9.70 -2.95 0.71
C PHE A 40 -8.52 -2.08 0.27
N SER A 41 -8.22 -1.01 1.01
CA SER A 41 -7.26 0.02 0.58
C SER A 41 -5.95 -0.04 1.36
N VAL A 42 -4.83 -0.18 0.64
CA VAL A 42 -3.47 -0.25 1.18
C VAL A 42 -2.63 0.93 0.69
N LEU A 43 -2.15 1.75 1.62
CA LEU A 43 -1.24 2.86 1.34
C LEU A 43 0.22 2.49 1.62
N MET A 44 1.06 2.63 0.59
CA MET A 44 2.51 2.47 0.69
C MET A 44 3.19 3.83 0.87
N VAL A 45 3.94 4.03 1.96
CA VAL A 45 4.60 5.29 2.28
C VAL A 45 6.11 5.14 2.31
N CYS A 46 6.83 5.98 1.57
CA CYS A 46 8.27 6.15 1.75
C CYS A 46 8.63 7.64 1.72
N MET A 47 9.92 7.97 1.63
CA MET A 47 10.34 9.37 1.61
C MET A 47 9.95 10.09 0.30
N GLY A 48 10.46 9.63 -0.85
CA GLY A 48 10.29 10.34 -2.13
C GLY A 48 9.21 9.78 -3.08
N ASN A 49 8.57 8.66 -2.74
CA ASN A 49 7.60 7.94 -3.59
C ASN A 49 8.07 7.62 -5.03
N ILE A 50 9.37 7.34 -5.19
CA ILE A 50 9.94 6.91 -6.47
C ILE A 50 10.66 5.55 -6.41
N CYS A 51 11.09 5.09 -5.22
CA CYS A 51 11.85 3.84 -5.06
C CYS A 51 11.07 2.76 -4.29
N ARG A 52 11.01 2.87 -2.95
CA ARG A 52 10.50 1.82 -2.04
C ARG A 52 8.98 1.65 -2.12
N SER A 53 8.21 2.71 -1.90
CA SER A 53 6.75 2.60 -1.93
C SER A 53 6.18 2.24 -3.31
N PRO A 54 6.72 2.71 -4.45
CA PRO A 54 6.26 2.25 -5.76
C PRO A 54 6.58 0.78 -6.03
N MET A 55 7.76 0.28 -5.63
CA MET A 55 8.05 -1.16 -5.71
C MET A 55 7.05 -1.97 -4.89
N ALA A 56 6.81 -1.58 -3.63
CA ALA A 56 5.88 -2.28 -2.76
C ALA A 56 4.45 -2.26 -3.30
N GLU A 57 4.01 -1.14 -3.87
CA GLU A 57 2.70 -1.01 -4.51
C GLU A 57 2.54 -2.02 -5.67
N ARG A 58 3.48 -2.01 -6.61
CA ARG A 58 3.39 -2.86 -7.81
C ARG A 58 3.56 -4.35 -7.47
N LEU A 59 4.44 -4.68 -6.53
CA LEU A 59 4.68 -6.07 -6.12
C LEU A 59 3.53 -6.63 -5.30
N LEU A 60 2.83 -5.83 -4.48
CA LEU A 60 1.61 -6.30 -3.82
C LEU A 60 0.47 -6.54 -4.83
N VAL A 61 0.30 -5.66 -5.82
CA VAL A 61 -0.68 -5.89 -6.90
C VAL A 61 -0.35 -7.17 -7.68
N LEU A 62 0.92 -7.41 -7.98
CA LEU A 62 1.36 -8.65 -8.64
C LEU A 62 1.03 -9.88 -7.80
N ALA A 63 1.44 -9.91 -6.53
CA ALA A 63 1.16 -11.02 -5.62
C ALA A 63 -0.35 -11.26 -5.47
N ALA A 64 -1.16 -10.20 -5.38
CA ALA A 64 -2.60 -10.32 -5.31
C ALA A 64 -3.21 -10.93 -6.60
N LYS A 65 -2.70 -10.56 -7.78
CA LYS A 65 -3.13 -11.15 -9.06
C LYS A 65 -2.89 -12.65 -9.14
N GLU A 66 -1.86 -13.17 -8.49
CA GLU A 66 -1.59 -14.62 -8.44
C GLU A 66 -2.72 -15.39 -7.73
N HIS A 67 -3.46 -14.74 -6.82
CA HIS A 67 -4.57 -15.35 -6.06
C HIS A 67 -5.94 -15.14 -6.72
N VAL A 68 -6.22 -13.94 -7.24
CA VAL A 68 -7.58 -13.55 -7.69
C VAL A 68 -7.66 -13.15 -9.16
N GLY A 69 -6.55 -13.18 -9.89
CA GLY A 69 -6.47 -12.80 -11.30
C GLY A 69 -6.96 -11.38 -11.55
N ASP A 70 -7.76 -11.21 -12.60
CA ASP A 70 -8.23 -9.89 -13.05
C ASP A 70 -9.20 -9.22 -12.07
N LYS A 71 -9.75 -9.95 -11.10
CA LYS A 71 -10.63 -9.40 -10.05
C LYS A 71 -9.88 -8.56 -9.02
N VAL A 72 -8.54 -8.52 -9.06
CA VAL A 72 -7.72 -7.80 -8.08
C VAL A 72 -8.18 -6.35 -7.89
N ALA A 73 -8.55 -5.67 -8.98
CA ALA A 73 -8.92 -4.25 -8.93
C ALA A 73 -10.27 -4.00 -8.23
N ASP A 74 -11.14 -5.01 -8.18
CA ASP A 74 -12.42 -4.94 -7.48
C ASP A 74 -12.26 -5.22 -5.98
N LEU A 75 -11.19 -5.93 -5.59
CA LEU A 75 -10.98 -6.44 -4.24
C LEU A 75 -9.93 -5.65 -3.44
N LEU A 76 -8.91 -5.13 -4.12
CA LEU A 76 -7.73 -4.51 -3.49
C LEU A 76 -7.31 -3.25 -4.25
N LEU A 77 -7.28 -2.13 -3.53
CA LEU A 77 -6.70 -0.88 -4.00
C LEU A 77 -5.34 -0.68 -3.32
N VAL A 78 -4.25 -0.73 -4.09
CA VAL A 78 -2.92 -0.41 -3.58
C VAL A 78 -2.46 0.90 -4.18
N HIS A 79 -2.01 1.82 -3.35
CA HIS A 79 -1.54 3.13 -3.79
C HIS A 79 -0.39 3.65 -2.94
N GLY A 80 0.44 4.52 -3.50
CA GLY A 80 1.61 5.06 -2.80
C GLY A 80 1.63 6.58 -2.65
N ALA A 81 2.35 7.06 -1.65
CA ALA A 81 2.70 8.47 -1.46
C ALA A 81 4.05 8.66 -0.74
N GLY A 82 4.59 9.87 -0.81
CA GLY A 82 5.89 10.25 -0.26
C GLY A 82 5.75 11.25 0.88
N THR A 83 6.43 11.06 2.00
CA THR A 83 6.45 12.08 3.07
C THR A 83 7.09 13.38 2.60
N GLY A 84 8.01 13.28 1.63
CA GLY A 84 8.57 14.38 0.88
C GLY A 84 7.88 14.63 -0.45
N GLY A 85 7.64 15.90 -0.78
CA GLY A 85 7.05 16.33 -2.05
C GLY A 85 8.05 16.53 -3.21
N TRP A 86 9.31 16.13 -3.05
CA TRP A 86 10.38 16.49 -4.00
C TRP A 86 10.22 15.92 -5.41
N HIS A 87 9.49 14.82 -5.55
CA HIS A 87 9.36 14.10 -6.81
C HIS A 87 7.92 14.07 -7.33
N VAL A 88 7.02 14.94 -6.87
CA VAL A 88 5.63 14.93 -7.35
C VAL A 88 5.56 14.97 -8.88
N GLY A 89 4.80 14.05 -9.47
CA GLY A 89 4.64 13.88 -10.91
C GLY A 89 5.75 13.05 -11.59
N ALA A 90 6.83 12.71 -10.89
CA ALA A 90 7.91 11.91 -11.46
C ALA A 90 7.49 10.45 -11.67
N GLN A 91 8.11 9.82 -12.67
CA GLN A 91 8.03 8.37 -12.84
C GLN A 91 8.77 7.64 -11.72
N MET A 92 8.54 6.34 -11.62
CA MET A 92 9.31 5.46 -10.74
C MET A 92 10.81 5.54 -11.07
N ASP A 93 11.66 5.46 -10.05
CA ASP A 93 13.11 5.39 -10.23
C ASP A 93 13.46 4.22 -11.17
N PRO A 94 14.37 4.40 -12.15
CA PRO A 94 14.68 3.35 -13.11
C PRO A 94 15.15 2.03 -12.49
N GLY A 95 15.85 2.05 -11.35
CA GLY A 95 16.25 0.86 -10.61
C GLY A 95 15.06 0.12 -10.03
N ALA A 96 14.15 0.86 -9.38
CA ALA A 96 12.90 0.30 -8.87
C ALA A 96 12.04 -0.29 -10.00
N ALA A 97 11.89 0.46 -11.10
CA ALA A 97 11.10 0.03 -12.24
C ALA A 97 11.68 -1.22 -12.92
N ARG A 98 13.01 -1.39 -12.96
CA ARG A 98 13.64 -2.62 -13.44
C ARG A 98 13.29 -3.82 -12.56
N GLN A 99 13.35 -3.66 -11.24
CA GLN A 99 13.07 -4.77 -10.30
C GLN A 99 11.60 -5.21 -10.33
N VAL A 100 10.67 -4.28 -10.53
CA VAL A 100 9.25 -4.59 -10.75
C VAL A 100 9.07 -5.39 -12.04
N ARG A 101 9.62 -4.89 -13.16
CA ARG A 101 9.48 -5.57 -14.46
C ARG A 101 10.14 -6.94 -14.49
N SER A 102 11.31 -7.10 -13.87
CA SER A 102 12.01 -8.40 -13.83
C SER A 102 11.26 -9.47 -13.04
N ARG A 103 10.34 -9.06 -12.16
CA ARG A 103 9.44 -9.94 -11.39
C ARG A 103 8.10 -10.18 -12.09
N GLY A 104 7.86 -9.58 -13.26
CA GLY A 104 6.61 -9.71 -14.00
C GLY A 104 5.55 -8.66 -13.64
N GLY A 105 5.90 -7.66 -12.83
CA GLY A 105 5.03 -6.53 -12.51
C GLY A 105 5.05 -5.45 -13.58
N ASP A 106 4.04 -4.57 -13.53
CA ASP A 106 3.96 -3.37 -14.36
C ASP A 106 4.53 -2.15 -13.61
N ALA A 107 5.43 -1.41 -14.24
CA ALA A 107 6.05 -0.21 -13.68
C ALA A 107 5.63 1.08 -14.42
N ASP A 108 4.77 0.96 -15.43
CA ASP A 108 4.33 2.09 -16.25
C ASP A 108 3.18 2.85 -15.58
N ALA A 109 2.75 3.95 -16.20
CA ALA A 109 1.65 4.81 -15.75
C ALA A 109 1.73 5.22 -14.26
N PHE A 110 2.94 5.38 -13.73
CA PHE A 110 3.19 5.77 -12.35
C PHE A 110 3.45 7.27 -12.26
N ALA A 111 2.94 7.93 -11.24
CA ALA A 111 3.27 9.33 -10.94
C ALA A 111 3.41 9.47 -9.43
N ALA A 112 4.59 9.90 -8.97
CA ALA A 112 4.85 10.12 -7.56
C ALA A 112 3.97 11.23 -6.99
N ARG A 113 3.58 11.09 -5.73
CA ARG A 113 2.68 12.02 -5.01
C ARG A 113 3.20 12.32 -3.63
N GLN A 114 2.84 13.50 -3.11
CA GLN A 114 3.08 13.84 -1.72
C GLN A 114 1.97 13.23 -0.84
N LEU A 115 2.37 12.75 0.33
CA LEU A 115 1.46 12.25 1.35
C LEU A 115 0.56 13.39 1.84
N THR A 116 -0.72 13.08 2.02
CA THR A 116 -1.74 14.01 2.52
C THR A 116 -2.57 13.29 3.57
N THR A 117 -3.28 14.04 4.40
CA THR A 117 -4.19 13.45 5.40
C THR A 117 -5.29 12.62 4.74
N ALA A 118 -5.80 13.05 3.59
CA ALA A 118 -6.79 12.30 2.81
C ALA A 118 -6.27 10.90 2.44
N HIS A 119 -5.01 10.78 2.00
CA HIS A 119 -4.43 9.46 1.72
C HIS A 119 -4.46 8.54 2.95
N ILE A 120 -4.27 9.06 4.17
CA ILE A 120 -4.29 8.29 5.42
C ILE A 120 -5.73 7.93 5.86
N GLU A 121 -6.68 8.82 5.59
CA GLU A 121 -8.10 8.63 5.90
C GLU A 121 -8.72 7.50 5.07
N TYR A 122 -8.41 7.44 3.78
CA TYR A 122 -8.98 6.48 2.83
C TYR A 122 -8.29 5.11 2.80
N SER A 123 -7.32 4.87 3.69
CA SER A 123 -6.57 3.61 3.72
C SER A 123 -6.87 2.80 4.97
N ASP A 124 -7.14 1.52 4.75
CA ASP A 124 -7.46 0.54 5.79
C ASP A 124 -6.18 -0.07 6.38
N LEU A 125 -5.11 -0.09 5.60
CA LEU A 125 -3.75 -0.47 5.99
C LEU A 125 -2.74 0.53 5.44
N ILE A 126 -1.78 0.95 6.26
CA ILE A 126 -0.70 1.85 5.89
C ILE A 126 0.63 1.15 6.18
N LEU A 127 1.44 1.00 5.14
CA LEU A 127 2.75 0.37 5.19
C LEU A 127 3.84 1.39 4.89
N THR A 128 4.67 1.66 5.88
CA THR A 128 5.78 2.61 5.75
C THR A 128 7.09 1.87 5.47
N ALA A 129 7.99 2.55 4.76
CA ALA A 129 9.32 1.99 4.49
C ALA A 129 10.18 1.92 5.75
N THR A 130 10.05 2.87 6.68
CA THR A 130 10.81 2.93 7.93
C THR A 130 9.98 3.44 9.10
N GLY A 131 10.43 3.16 10.31
CA GLY A 131 9.83 3.67 11.55
C GLY A 131 9.80 5.19 11.64
N GLU A 132 10.66 5.91 10.92
CA GLU A 132 10.59 7.38 10.82
C GLU A 132 9.35 7.83 10.04
N GLN A 133 9.03 7.18 8.93
CA GLN A 133 7.81 7.52 8.19
C GLN A 133 6.54 7.08 8.95
N THR A 134 6.62 6.04 9.79
CA THR A 134 5.53 5.73 10.74
C THR A 134 5.28 6.90 11.70
N LYS A 135 6.33 7.48 12.29
CA LYS A 135 6.20 8.68 13.13
C LYS A 135 5.62 9.87 12.37
N PHE A 136 6.01 10.04 11.11
CA PHE A 136 5.47 11.08 10.24
C PHE A 136 3.95 10.91 10.01
N VAL A 137 3.52 9.70 9.66
CA VAL A 137 2.09 9.36 9.49
C VAL A 137 1.32 9.63 10.79
N HIS A 138 1.85 9.20 11.95
CA HIS A 138 1.20 9.44 13.25
C HIS A 138 1.13 10.93 13.62
N GLY A 139 2.13 11.71 13.24
CA GLY A 139 2.13 13.16 13.42
C GLY A 139 1.07 13.87 12.58
N MET A 140 0.72 13.32 11.41
CA MET A 140 -0.41 13.79 10.61
C MET A 140 -1.75 13.29 11.17
N ARG A 141 -1.80 12.02 11.60
CA ARG A 141 -3.00 11.30 12.05
C ARG A 141 -2.72 10.27 13.13
N ALA A 142 -2.95 10.66 14.38
CA ALA A 142 -2.72 9.80 15.54
C ALA A 142 -3.64 8.56 15.57
N ASP A 143 -4.88 8.70 15.09
CA ASP A 143 -5.88 7.62 15.00
C ASP A 143 -5.59 6.58 13.91
N ALA A 144 -4.52 6.76 13.13
CA ALA A 144 -4.05 5.78 12.15
C ALA A 144 -3.05 4.77 12.73
N ALA A 145 -2.64 4.92 14.00
CA ALA A 145 -1.56 4.13 14.59
C ALA A 145 -1.81 2.61 14.57
N ASP A 146 -3.06 2.18 14.79
CA ASP A 146 -3.40 0.76 14.80
C ASP A 146 -3.40 0.10 13.42
N ARG A 147 -3.47 0.91 12.36
CA ARG A 147 -3.40 0.43 10.98
C ARG A 147 -2.11 0.82 10.25
N THR A 148 -1.13 1.36 10.97
CA THR A 148 0.16 1.77 10.41
C THR A 148 1.26 0.85 10.91
N PHE A 149 2.02 0.25 9.99
CA PHE A 149 3.15 -0.64 10.29
C PHE A 149 4.34 -0.29 9.41
N VAL A 150 5.55 -0.56 9.89
CA VAL A 150 6.69 -0.67 8.97
C VAL A 150 6.50 -1.94 8.12
N LEU A 151 6.87 -1.91 6.84
CA LEU A 151 6.64 -3.05 5.94
C LEU A 151 7.28 -4.34 6.47
N GLY A 152 8.54 -4.30 6.92
CA GLY A 152 9.19 -5.46 7.52
C GLY A 152 8.57 -5.88 8.85
N GLU A 153 8.00 -4.94 9.60
CA GLU A 153 7.29 -5.21 10.86
C GLU A 153 6.05 -6.04 10.59
N LEU A 154 5.20 -5.64 9.63
CA LEU A 154 4.02 -6.43 9.28
C LEU A 154 4.42 -7.84 8.82
N GLY A 155 5.43 -7.96 7.95
CA GLY A 155 5.93 -9.27 7.49
C GLY A 155 6.37 -10.18 8.65
N ARG A 156 7.01 -9.59 9.67
CA ARG A 156 7.40 -10.29 10.89
C ARG A 156 6.22 -10.67 11.80
N LEU A 157 5.14 -9.89 11.79
CA LEU A 157 3.95 -10.12 12.63
C LEU A 157 2.97 -11.13 12.02
N LEU A 158 2.86 -11.18 10.69
CA LEU A 158 1.91 -12.04 9.97
C LEU A 158 1.94 -13.52 10.41
N PRO A 159 3.12 -14.17 10.60
CA PRO A 159 3.15 -15.57 11.07
C PRO A 159 2.60 -15.81 12.48
N SER A 160 2.36 -14.75 13.25
CA SER A 160 1.77 -14.83 14.60
C SER A 160 0.29 -14.46 14.63
N VAL A 161 -0.31 -14.12 13.49
CA VAL A 161 -1.75 -13.90 13.37
C VAL A 161 -2.46 -15.26 13.29
N ASP A 162 -3.51 -15.42 14.09
CA ASP A 162 -4.39 -16.60 13.98
C ASP A 162 -5.31 -16.45 12.76
N GLU A 163 -4.87 -16.98 11.62
CA GLU A 163 -5.63 -16.94 10.37
C GLU A 163 -7.00 -17.66 10.46
N SER A 164 -7.16 -18.60 11.40
CA SER A 164 -8.42 -19.32 11.58
C SER A 164 -9.51 -18.47 12.23
N ALA A 165 -9.12 -17.39 12.91
CA ALA A 165 -10.03 -16.41 13.50
C ALA A 165 -10.44 -15.30 12.51
N LEU A 166 -9.84 -15.24 11.32
CA LEU A 166 -10.19 -14.25 10.30
C LEU A 166 -11.49 -14.64 9.57
N PRO A 167 -12.34 -13.67 9.18
CA PRO A 167 -13.47 -13.92 8.29
C PRO A 167 -13.02 -14.70 7.05
N PRO A 168 -13.75 -15.74 6.61
CA PRO A 168 -13.32 -16.58 5.49
C PRO A 168 -13.17 -15.75 4.21
N PHE A 169 -12.20 -16.12 3.37
CA PHE A 169 -12.07 -15.50 2.07
C PHE A 169 -13.26 -15.83 1.17
N ALA A 170 -13.77 -14.81 0.48
CA ALA A 170 -14.59 -14.93 -0.71
C ALA A 170 -14.13 -13.87 -1.71
N PRO A 171 -14.14 -14.14 -3.03
CA PRO A 171 -13.72 -13.19 -4.07
C PRO A 171 -14.81 -12.13 -4.32
N ASP A 172 -15.18 -11.44 -3.25
CA ASP A 172 -16.21 -10.41 -3.13
C ASP A 172 -15.62 -9.21 -2.35
N PRO A 173 -15.87 -7.96 -2.76
CA PRO A 173 -15.27 -6.78 -2.14
C PRO A 173 -15.57 -6.66 -0.64
N ASP A 174 -16.81 -6.90 -0.21
CA ASP A 174 -17.21 -6.76 1.20
C ASP A 174 -16.54 -7.83 2.07
N ALA A 175 -16.45 -9.07 1.56
CA ALA A 175 -15.77 -10.16 2.25
C ALA A 175 -14.25 -9.90 2.39
N VAL A 176 -13.59 -9.44 1.33
CA VAL A 176 -12.16 -9.10 1.37
C VAL A 176 -11.92 -7.91 2.30
N TYR A 177 -12.77 -6.89 2.25
CA TYR A 177 -12.69 -5.74 3.16
C TYR A 177 -12.81 -6.18 4.62
N ALA A 178 -13.83 -6.96 4.97
CA ALA A 178 -14.02 -7.46 6.34
C ALA A 178 -12.84 -8.32 6.82
N ARG A 179 -12.32 -9.20 5.96
CA ARG A 179 -11.13 -10.02 6.24
C ARG A 179 -9.89 -9.16 6.43
N GLY A 180 -9.69 -8.14 5.60
CA GLY A 180 -8.57 -7.20 5.69
C GLY A 180 -8.59 -6.36 6.96
N VAL A 181 -9.76 -5.84 7.36
CA VAL A 181 -9.91 -5.12 8.63
C VAL A 181 -9.56 -6.03 9.81
N ALA A 182 -10.10 -7.26 9.85
CA ALA A 182 -9.79 -8.22 10.90
C ALA A 182 -8.30 -8.60 10.94
N LEU A 183 -7.66 -8.73 9.77
CA LEU A 183 -6.22 -8.98 9.67
C LEU A 183 -5.40 -7.84 10.28
N VAL A 184 -5.76 -6.59 9.97
CA VAL A 184 -5.08 -5.40 10.52
C VAL A 184 -5.25 -5.34 12.04
N GLU A 185 -6.46 -5.57 12.55
CA GLU A 185 -6.74 -5.61 13.99
C GLU A 185 -5.96 -6.72 14.69
N ALA A 186 -5.91 -7.92 14.09
CA ALA A 186 -5.14 -9.04 14.62
C ALA A 186 -3.63 -8.73 14.63
N ALA A 187 -3.10 -8.16 13.56
CA ALA A 187 -1.69 -7.75 13.49
C ALA A 187 -1.37 -6.66 14.53
N ALA A 188 -2.27 -5.70 14.75
CA ALA A 188 -2.14 -4.68 15.78
C ALA A 188 -2.17 -5.27 17.20
N ALA A 189 -3.05 -6.25 17.45
CA ALA A 189 -3.11 -6.97 18.71
C ALA A 189 -1.82 -7.77 18.98
N VAL A 190 -1.29 -8.46 17.95
CA VAL A 190 0.00 -9.15 18.03
C VAL A 190 1.12 -8.15 18.32
N ARG A 191 1.16 -7.00 17.64
CA ARG A 191 2.16 -5.94 17.89
C ARG A 191 2.13 -5.47 19.35
N GLY A 192 0.93 -5.17 19.85
CA GLY A 192 0.72 -4.51 21.14
C GLY A 192 1.36 -3.12 21.15
N HIS A 193 2.03 -2.77 22.25
CA HIS A 193 2.73 -1.48 22.41
C HIS A 193 4.20 -1.49 21.97
N ARG A 194 4.64 -2.54 21.28
CA ARG A 194 6.03 -2.66 20.86
C ARG A 194 6.29 -1.76 19.64
N PRO A 195 7.36 -0.94 19.65
CA PRO A 195 7.73 -0.18 18.47
C PRO A 195 8.32 -1.10 17.39
N PRO A 196 8.34 -0.64 16.12
CA PRO A 196 9.08 -1.32 15.06
C PRO A 196 10.57 -1.39 15.40
N ARG A 197 11.23 -2.44 14.92
CA ARG A 197 12.66 -2.68 15.09
C ARG A 197 13.43 -2.02 13.95
N PRO A 198 14.70 -1.61 14.16
CA PRO A 198 15.53 -1.12 13.05
C PRO A 198 15.65 -2.12 11.88
N ALA A 199 15.61 -3.42 12.16
CA ALA A 199 15.64 -4.47 11.13
C ALA A 199 14.32 -4.62 10.34
N ASP A 200 13.26 -3.94 10.76
CA ASP A 200 12.00 -3.89 10.00
C ASP A 200 12.05 -2.83 8.89
N ASP A 201 12.99 -1.88 8.96
CA ASP A 201 13.13 -0.78 8.01
C ASP A 201 13.71 -1.25 6.66
N LEU A 202 13.20 -0.69 5.58
CA LEU A 202 13.75 -0.81 4.23
C LEU A 202 14.78 0.29 3.98
N ASP A 203 16.04 -0.11 3.82
CA ASP A 203 17.15 0.77 3.43
C ASP A 203 16.81 1.58 2.17
N ASP A 204 17.22 2.85 2.11
CA ASP A 204 16.99 3.67 0.92
C ASP A 204 17.95 3.31 -0.23
N PRO A 205 17.46 2.81 -1.38
CA PRO A 205 18.32 2.49 -2.51
C PRO A 205 18.63 3.69 -3.41
N TRP A 206 18.05 4.88 -3.14
CA TRP A 206 18.20 6.04 -4.02
C TRP A 206 19.68 6.45 -4.19
N GLY A 207 20.09 6.66 -5.44
CA GLY A 207 21.49 6.95 -5.79
C GLY A 207 22.46 5.77 -5.64
N ARG A 208 21.99 4.56 -5.33
CA ARG A 208 22.81 3.35 -5.16
C ARG A 208 22.82 2.48 -6.42
N ALA A 209 23.71 1.50 -6.43
CA ALA A 209 23.80 0.52 -7.51
C ALA A 209 22.56 -0.41 -7.56
N ASP A 210 22.29 -0.98 -8.73
CA ASP A 210 21.09 -1.81 -8.98
C ASP A 210 20.90 -2.98 -7.98
N ARG A 211 22.00 -3.60 -7.52
CA ARG A 211 21.98 -4.65 -6.50
C ARG A 211 21.29 -4.25 -5.18
N TYR A 212 21.26 -2.95 -4.85
CA TYR A 212 20.54 -2.46 -3.67
C TYR A 212 19.04 -2.48 -3.92
N PHE A 213 18.58 -2.07 -5.10
CA PHE A 213 17.17 -2.18 -5.47
C PHE A 213 16.70 -3.64 -5.46
N GLY A 214 17.52 -4.57 -5.98
CA GLY A 214 17.21 -6.00 -5.93
C GLY A 214 16.97 -6.51 -4.51
N ARG A 215 17.88 -6.18 -3.57
CA ARG A 215 17.73 -6.55 -2.16
C ARG A 215 16.45 -5.98 -1.54
N ILE A 216 16.15 -4.70 -1.82
CA ILE A 216 14.94 -4.05 -1.30
C ILE A 216 13.68 -4.70 -1.88
N ALA A 217 13.69 -5.09 -3.15
CA ALA A 217 12.57 -5.82 -3.75
C ALA A 217 12.39 -7.20 -3.07
N ASP A 218 13.48 -7.93 -2.80
CA ASP A 218 13.41 -9.21 -2.07
C ASP A 218 12.87 -9.04 -0.64
N GLU A 219 13.25 -7.95 0.04
CA GLU A 219 12.75 -7.61 1.38
C GLU A 219 11.26 -7.23 1.34
N ILE A 220 10.82 -6.51 0.31
CA ILE A 220 9.41 -6.19 0.09
C ILE A 220 8.58 -7.48 -0.09
N GLU A 221 9.06 -8.41 -0.92
CA GLU A 221 8.37 -9.67 -1.21
C GLU A 221 8.17 -10.55 0.02
N LYS A 222 9.09 -10.50 0.99
CA LYS A 222 8.93 -11.20 2.29
C LYS A 222 7.68 -10.78 3.06
N THR A 223 7.13 -9.58 2.80
CA THR A 223 5.88 -9.12 3.40
C THR A 223 4.72 -9.21 2.43
N VAL A 224 4.86 -8.70 1.20
CA VAL A 224 3.70 -8.56 0.29
C VAL A 224 3.16 -9.92 -0.18
N GLN A 225 4.02 -10.94 -0.29
CA GLN A 225 3.60 -12.28 -0.68
C GLN A 225 2.75 -12.94 0.42
N PRO A 226 3.21 -13.03 1.70
CA PRO A 226 2.34 -13.50 2.78
C PRO A 226 1.07 -12.64 2.97
N LEU A 227 1.16 -11.32 2.83
CA LEU A 227 0.00 -10.43 2.95
C LEU A 227 -1.07 -10.77 1.90
N ALA A 228 -0.68 -10.89 0.63
CA ALA A 228 -1.59 -11.26 -0.45
C ALA A 228 -2.25 -12.62 -0.19
N ARG A 229 -1.47 -13.62 0.23
CA ARG A 229 -1.99 -14.95 0.59
C ARG A 229 -3.02 -14.87 1.71
N VAL A 230 -2.69 -14.24 2.84
CA VAL A 230 -3.61 -14.19 4.00
C VAL A 230 -4.88 -13.43 3.64
N LEU A 231 -4.77 -12.36 2.85
CA LEU A 231 -5.91 -11.54 2.49
C LEU A 231 -6.82 -12.18 1.43
N LEU A 232 -6.25 -12.93 0.47
CA LEU A 232 -6.93 -13.32 -0.77
C LEU A 232 -6.97 -14.84 -1.01
N SER A 233 -6.71 -15.65 0.01
CA SER A 233 -6.95 -17.11 0.03
C SER A 233 -7.56 -17.56 1.35
#